data_AF-A0A958LG49-F1
#
_entry.id   AF-A0A958LG49-F1
#
_cell.length_a   1.000
_cell.length_b   1.000
_cell.length_c   1.000
_cell.angle_alpha   90.00
_cell.angle_beta   90.00
_cell.angle_gamma   90.00
#
_symmetry.space_group_name_H-M   'P 1'
#
loop_
_entity.id
_entity.type
_entity.pdbx_description
1 polymer ?
#
loop_
_entity_poly.entity_id
_entity_poly.type
_entity_poly.pdbx_seq_one_letter_code
_entity_poly.pdbx_strand_id
1 'polypeptide(L)'
;TTDREILRVLPEQVRKLGGVATLGHTMSGNGFFGEQGRPVEGVSYGLTDVDVALAEVNGVMNIEMEASNAAAFDAATHPSTVPDRFGCICVPAAFRPQNRWVPKKSVLEGVDRAARAAILTFAELAH
;
A
#
# COMPACT_ATOMS: atom_id res chain seq x y z
N THR A 1 17.51 10.46 -1.21
CA THR A 1 16.52 10.46 -2.29
C THR A 1 15.21 10.91 -1.72
N THR A 2 14.44 11.64 -2.51
CA THR A 2 13.16 12.27 -2.18
C THR A 2 12.09 11.29 -1.66
N ASP A 3 12.16 10.01 -2.05
CA ASP A 3 11.21 8.98 -1.55
C ASP A 3 11.44 8.62 -0.08
N ARG A 4 12.69 8.71 0.39
CA ARG A 4 12.98 8.49 1.83
C ARG A 4 12.33 9.55 2.70
N GLU A 5 12.11 10.75 2.16
CA GLU A 5 11.42 11.83 2.87
C GLU A 5 9.93 11.52 2.99
N ILE A 6 9.29 10.99 1.93
CA ILE A 6 7.91 10.53 2.04
C ILE A 6 7.78 9.41 3.07
N LEU A 7 8.67 8.41 3.03
CA LEU A 7 8.65 7.31 4.02
C LEU A 7 8.85 7.79 5.45
N ARG A 8 9.52 8.94 5.65
CA ARG A 8 9.66 9.58 6.97
C ARG A 8 8.40 10.36 7.36
N VAL A 9 7.95 11.27 6.51
CA VAL A 9 6.91 12.26 6.82
C VAL A 9 5.50 11.64 6.82
N LEU A 10 5.20 10.75 5.87
CA LEU A 10 3.84 10.22 5.70
C LEU A 10 3.34 9.46 6.94
N PRO A 11 4.11 8.55 7.58
CA PRO A 11 3.68 7.92 8.83
C PRO A 11 3.49 8.91 9.98
N GLU A 12 4.29 9.98 10.03
CA GLU A 12 4.15 11.04 11.03
C GLU A 12 2.81 11.77 10.85
N GLN A 13 2.43 12.11 9.62
CA GLN A 13 1.14 12.76 9.34
C GLN A 13 -0.05 11.86 9.71
N VAL A 14 0.03 10.55 9.43
CA VAL A 14 -1.00 9.59 9.85
C VAL A 14 -1.14 9.58 11.38
N ARG A 15 -0.03 9.54 12.12
CA ARG A 15 -0.03 9.55 13.59
C ARG A 15 -0.58 10.86 14.18
N LYS A 16 -0.25 12.02 13.59
CA LYS A 16 -0.81 13.32 13.97
C LYS A 16 -2.34 13.35 13.82
N LEU A 17 -2.89 12.62 12.85
CA LEU A 17 -4.34 12.47 12.64
C LEU A 17 -4.98 11.33 13.48
N GLY A 18 -4.27 10.82 14.49
CA GLY A 18 -4.74 9.77 15.39
C GLY A 18 -4.80 8.37 14.75
N GLY A 19 -4.09 8.15 13.64
CA GLY A 19 -3.98 6.85 12.99
C GLY A 19 -2.77 6.04 13.48
N VAL A 20 -2.77 4.76 13.15
CA VAL A 20 -1.60 3.88 13.26
C VAL A 20 -1.03 3.66 11.87
N ALA A 21 0.29 3.79 11.72
CA ALA A 21 1.00 3.57 10.47
C ALA A 21 2.19 2.65 10.70
N THR A 22 2.31 1.67 9.81
CA THR A 22 3.42 0.73 9.75
C THR A 22 4.06 0.82 8.37
N LEU A 23 5.38 0.86 8.33
CA LEU A 23 6.14 0.80 7.08
C LEU A 23 6.45 -0.66 6.74
N GLY A 24 6.38 -0.99 5.46
CA GLY A 24 6.82 -2.28 4.95
C GLY A 24 6.65 -2.36 3.44
N HIS A 25 6.95 -3.53 2.90
CA HIS A 25 6.82 -3.85 1.49
C HIS A 25 5.37 -4.15 1.12
N THR A 26 5.01 -3.74 -0.07
CA THR A 26 3.71 -4.01 -0.69
C THR A 26 3.93 -5.01 -1.82
N MET A 27 3.15 -6.10 -1.84
CA MET A 27 3.04 -6.93 -3.04
C MET A 27 1.94 -6.36 -3.93
N SER A 28 2.26 -6.08 -5.19
CA SER A 28 1.28 -5.65 -6.20
C SER A 28 0.98 -6.81 -7.15
N GLY A 29 -0.28 -7.20 -7.26
CA GLY A 29 -0.76 -8.20 -8.21
C GLY A 29 -1.56 -7.57 -9.35
N ASN A 30 -1.58 -8.19 -10.53
CA ASN A 30 -2.34 -7.69 -11.70
C ASN A 30 -3.84 -7.98 -11.63
N GLY A 31 -4.33 -8.58 -10.55
CA GLY A 31 -5.72 -8.97 -10.39
C GLY A 31 -6.09 -9.17 -8.93
N PHE A 32 -7.40 -9.17 -8.64
CA PHE A 32 -7.91 -9.28 -7.28
C PHE A 32 -7.97 -10.71 -6.76
N PHE A 33 -8.28 -11.68 -7.62
CA PHE A 33 -8.53 -13.07 -7.23
C PHE A 33 -7.27 -13.94 -7.30
N GLY A 34 -7.01 -14.58 -8.44
CA GLY A 34 -5.92 -15.55 -8.61
C GLY A 34 -4.54 -15.02 -8.20
N GLU A 35 -4.22 -13.79 -8.61
CA GLU A 35 -2.93 -13.13 -8.29
C GLU A 35 -2.76 -12.80 -6.80
N GLN A 36 -3.82 -12.84 -6.00
CA GLN A 36 -3.78 -12.65 -4.55
C GLN A 36 -4.14 -13.93 -3.78
N GLY A 37 -4.05 -15.09 -4.45
CA GLY A 37 -4.36 -16.40 -3.87
C GLY A 37 -5.80 -16.55 -3.39
N ARG A 38 -6.76 -15.81 -3.97
CA ARG A 38 -8.18 -15.97 -3.59
C ARG A 38 -8.80 -17.08 -4.44
N PRO A 39 -9.42 -18.08 -3.81
CA PRO A 39 -10.14 -19.11 -4.55
C PRO A 39 -11.37 -18.51 -5.24
N VAL A 40 -11.62 -18.94 -6.47
CA VAL A 40 -12.88 -18.68 -7.19
C VAL A 40 -13.42 -20.04 -7.60
N GLU A 41 -14.70 -20.28 -7.30
CA GLU A 41 -15.35 -21.55 -7.61
C GLU A 41 -15.27 -21.84 -9.12
N GLY A 42 -14.83 -23.06 -9.47
CA GLY A 42 -14.69 -23.48 -10.87
C GLY A 42 -13.47 -22.91 -11.61
N VAL A 43 -12.61 -22.13 -10.95
CA VAL A 43 -11.39 -21.58 -11.55
C VAL A 43 -10.16 -22.06 -10.80
N SER A 44 -9.30 -22.83 -11.48
CA SER A 44 -8.00 -23.22 -10.95
C SER A 44 -6.98 -22.14 -11.25
N TYR A 45 -6.48 -21.47 -10.22
CA TYR A 45 -5.32 -20.59 -10.33
C TYR A 45 -4.05 -21.35 -9.97
N GLY A 46 -2.93 -21.00 -10.59
CA GLY A 46 -1.62 -21.60 -10.28
C GLY A 46 -1.01 -21.11 -8.97
N LEU A 47 -1.58 -20.06 -8.37
CA LEU A 47 -1.12 -19.44 -7.14
C LEU A 47 -2.13 -19.76 -6.02
N THR A 48 -1.79 -20.73 -5.16
CA THR A 48 -2.50 -20.98 -3.90
C THR A 48 -1.66 -20.44 -2.74
N ASP A 49 -2.31 -20.10 -1.62
CA ASP A 49 -1.65 -19.75 -0.35
C ASP A 49 -0.67 -18.56 -0.45
N VAL A 50 -0.90 -17.63 -1.39
CA VAL A 50 -0.08 -16.43 -1.61
C VAL A 50 0.07 -15.62 -0.32
N ASP A 51 -0.99 -15.48 0.46
CA ASP A 51 -0.96 -14.76 1.73
C ASP A 51 -0.12 -15.46 2.81
N VAL A 52 -0.07 -16.80 2.81
CA VAL A 52 0.82 -17.57 3.68
C VAL A 52 2.27 -17.39 3.24
N ALA A 53 2.56 -17.58 1.95
CA ALA A 53 3.90 -17.43 1.40
C ALA A 53 4.46 -16.01 1.63
N LEU A 54 3.63 -14.97 1.47
CA LEU A 54 4.05 -13.59 1.73
C LEU A 54 4.27 -13.29 3.21
N ALA A 55 3.58 -13.97 4.12
CA ALA A 55 3.84 -13.83 5.55
C ALA A 55 5.23 -14.37 5.95
N GLU A 56 5.78 -15.32 5.17
CA GLU A 56 7.14 -15.83 5.33
C GLU A 56 8.20 -14.91 4.72
N VAL A 57 7.81 -14.06 3.76
CA VAL A 57 8.69 -13.04 3.19
C VAL A 57 8.77 -11.86 4.15
N ASN A 58 9.90 -11.76 4.85
CA ASN A 58 10.13 -10.72 5.84
C ASN A 58 9.86 -9.32 5.25
N GLY A 59 8.92 -8.60 5.87
CA GLY A 59 8.64 -7.20 5.57
C GLY A 59 7.48 -6.95 4.61
N VAL A 60 6.82 -7.96 4.01
CA VAL A 60 5.59 -7.72 3.24
C VAL A 60 4.40 -7.51 4.18
N MET A 61 3.74 -6.36 4.05
CA MET A 61 2.67 -5.93 4.97
C MET A 61 1.28 -5.93 4.34
N ASN A 62 1.18 -5.79 3.02
CA ASN A 62 -0.10 -5.78 2.31
C ASN A 62 0.02 -6.24 0.85
N ILE A 63 -1.15 -6.48 0.25
CA ILE A 63 -1.33 -6.86 -1.16
C ILE A 63 -2.31 -5.85 -1.79
N GLU A 64 -1.94 -5.25 -2.92
CA GLU A 64 -2.78 -4.36 -3.73
C GLU A 64 -2.44 -4.52 -5.23
N MET A 65 -2.77 -3.57 -6.10
CA MET A 65 -2.69 -3.78 -7.55
C MET A 65 -1.98 -2.65 -8.34
N GLU A 66 -1.62 -1.54 -7.71
CA GLU A 66 -1.20 -0.32 -8.40
C GLU A 66 0.21 0.15 -8.00
N ALA A 67 0.69 -0.16 -6.80
CA ALA A 67 1.89 0.46 -6.23
C ALA A 67 3.16 0.16 -7.05
N SER A 68 3.35 -1.08 -7.51
CA SER A 68 4.51 -1.44 -8.34
C SER A 68 4.52 -0.73 -9.68
N ASN A 69 3.35 -0.62 -10.33
CA ASN A 69 3.22 0.05 -11.62
C ASN A 69 3.42 1.56 -11.49
N ALA A 70 2.89 2.17 -10.43
CA ALA A 70 3.08 3.59 -10.16
C ALA A 70 4.56 3.90 -9.84
N ALA A 71 5.23 3.07 -9.04
CA ALA A 71 6.66 3.21 -8.77
C ALA A 71 7.53 2.99 -10.02
N ALA A 72 7.17 2.02 -10.88
CA ALA A 72 7.88 1.78 -12.12
C ALA A 72 7.68 2.93 -13.12
N PHE A 73 6.48 3.51 -13.18
CA PHE A 73 6.20 4.67 -14.02
C PHE A 73 7.01 5.90 -13.59
N ASP A 74 7.06 6.18 -12.29
CA ASP A 74 7.89 7.24 -11.71
C ASP A 74 9.38 7.06 -12.11
N ALA A 75 9.92 5.85 -11.90
CA ALA A 75 11.30 5.51 -12.25
C ALA A 75 11.59 5.58 -13.76
N ALA A 76 10.63 5.20 -14.62
CA ALA A 76 10.82 5.14 -16.06
C ALA A 76 10.68 6.51 -16.75
N THR A 77 9.89 7.42 -16.19
CA THR A 77 9.54 8.69 -16.85
C THR A 77 10.45 9.85 -16.48
N HIS A 78 11.31 9.73 -15.45
CA HIS A 78 12.08 10.87 -14.94
C HIS A 78 13.58 10.61 -14.77
N PRO A 79 14.39 10.64 -15.86
CA PRO A 79 15.81 10.33 -15.74
C PRO A 79 16.72 11.40 -15.12
N SER A 80 16.36 12.68 -14.86
CA SER A 80 17.39 13.62 -14.36
C SER A 80 17.08 15.04 -13.83
N THR A 81 15.89 15.66 -13.93
CA THR A 81 15.82 17.13 -13.67
C THR A 81 14.87 17.62 -12.58
N VAL A 82 13.86 16.85 -12.17
CA VAL A 82 13.09 17.09 -10.94
C VAL A 82 12.76 15.72 -10.37
N PRO A 83 13.15 15.39 -9.13
CA PRO A 83 12.73 14.14 -8.52
C PRO A 83 11.24 14.23 -8.23
N ASP A 84 10.43 13.49 -8.99
CA ASP A 84 9.07 13.22 -8.56
C ASP A 84 9.14 12.41 -7.26
N ARG A 85 8.15 12.68 -6.40
CA ARG A 85 8.06 12.16 -5.05
C ARG A 85 6.94 11.15 -5.04
N PHE A 86 7.28 9.87 -5.07
CA PHE A 86 6.31 8.80 -5.05
C PHE A 86 6.20 8.14 -3.67
N GLY A 87 4.97 7.89 -3.24
CA GLY A 87 4.68 7.10 -2.06
C GLY A 87 3.26 6.58 -2.09
N CYS A 88 3.05 5.45 -1.39
CA CYS A 88 1.75 4.80 -1.32
C CYS A 88 1.35 4.65 0.16
N ILE A 89 0.07 4.92 0.45
CA ILE A 89 -0.57 4.63 1.73
C ILE A 89 -1.79 3.77 1.49
N CYS A 90 -1.76 2.55 2.01
CA CYS A 90 -2.86 1.60 1.90
C CYS A 90 -3.62 1.52 3.21
N VAL A 91 -4.95 1.47 3.12
CA VAL A 91 -5.83 1.19 4.26
C VAL A 91 -6.28 -0.27 4.17
N PRO A 92 -6.04 -1.09 5.20
CA PRO A 92 -6.42 -2.50 5.14
C PRO A 92 -7.94 -2.65 5.13
N ALA A 93 -8.47 -3.29 4.09
CA ALA A 93 -9.89 -3.70 4.02
C ALA A 93 -10.12 -5.11 4.59
N ALA A 94 -9.07 -5.94 4.65
CA ALA A 94 -9.10 -7.29 5.17
C ALA A 94 -7.76 -7.69 5.78
N PHE A 95 -7.81 -8.59 6.75
CA PHE A 95 -6.67 -9.29 7.32
C PHE A 95 -6.71 -10.73 6.81
N ARG A 96 -5.92 -10.99 5.76
CA ARG A 96 -5.99 -12.20 4.94
C ARG A 96 -5.66 -13.49 5.69
N PRO A 97 -4.56 -13.59 6.47
CA PRO A 97 -4.23 -14.81 7.21
C PRO A 97 -5.30 -15.19 8.24
N GLN A 98 -6.10 -14.23 8.72
CA GLN A 98 -7.19 -14.46 9.67
C GLN A 98 -8.58 -14.56 9.01
N ASN A 99 -8.65 -14.49 7.67
CA ASN A 99 -9.89 -14.40 6.90
C ASN A 99 -10.89 -13.39 7.47
N ARG A 100 -10.39 -12.23 7.93
CA ARG A 100 -11.19 -11.24 8.66
C ARG A 100 -11.34 -9.96 7.86
N TRP A 101 -12.58 -9.53 7.64
CA TRP A 101 -12.88 -8.24 7.02
C TRP A 101 -12.88 -7.10 8.04
N VAL A 102 -12.40 -5.94 7.62
CA VAL A 102 -12.49 -4.70 8.39
C VAL A 102 -13.89 -4.10 8.18
N PRO A 103 -14.59 -3.66 9.26
CA PRO A 103 -15.89 -3.01 9.10
C PRO A 103 -15.80 -1.83 8.12
N LYS A 104 -16.76 -1.73 7.19
CA LYS A 104 -16.78 -0.70 6.14
C LYS A 104 -16.59 0.72 6.71
N LYS A 105 -17.23 1.03 7.83
CA LYS A 105 -17.09 2.33 8.52
C LYS A 105 -15.62 2.61 8.87
N SER A 106 -14.91 1.64 9.46
CA SER A 106 -13.50 1.78 9.83
C SER A 106 -12.59 1.91 8.61
N VAL A 107 -12.90 1.22 7.50
CA VAL A 107 -12.18 1.41 6.23
C VAL A 107 -12.33 2.84 5.72
N LEU A 108 -13.57 3.37 5.68
CA LEU A 108 -13.83 4.73 5.20
C LEU A 108 -13.18 5.80 6.08
N GLU A 109 -13.22 5.65 7.40
CA GLU A 109 -12.51 6.51 8.35
C GLU A 109 -10.98 6.44 8.14
N GLY A 110 -10.46 5.24 7.84
CA GLY A 110 -9.06 5.05 7.48
C GLY A 110 -8.70 5.76 6.18
N VAL A 111 -9.55 5.66 5.15
CA VAL A 111 -9.34 6.31 3.84
C VAL A 111 -9.34 7.82 3.95
N ASP A 112 -10.30 8.42 4.68
CA ASP A 112 -10.31 9.87 4.94
C ASP A 112 -9.00 10.31 5.60
N ARG A 113 -8.57 9.59 6.64
CA ARG A 113 -7.32 9.88 7.35
C ARG A 113 -6.11 9.75 6.43
N ALA A 114 -6.05 8.70 5.61
CA ALA A 114 -4.94 8.46 4.68
C ALA A 114 -4.85 9.57 3.62
N ALA A 115 -5.98 9.97 3.03
CA ALA A 115 -6.03 11.06 2.06
C ALA A 115 -5.55 12.39 2.66
N ARG A 116 -6.01 12.72 3.88
CA ARG A 116 -5.56 13.92 4.59
C ARG A 116 -4.06 13.86 4.94
N ALA A 117 -3.56 12.70 5.36
CA ALA A 117 -2.13 12.52 5.63
C ALA A 117 -1.28 12.70 4.37
N ALA A 118 -1.73 12.21 3.21
CA ALA A 118 -1.04 12.40 1.93
C ALA A 118 -0.97 13.87 1.55
N ILE A 119 -2.08 14.62 1.65
CA ILE A 119 -2.12 16.07 1.38
C ILE A 119 -1.14 16.83 2.29
N LEU A 120 -1.17 16.56 3.59
CA LEU A 120 -0.27 17.19 4.56
C LEU A 120 1.20 16.86 4.30
N THR A 121 1.49 15.63 3.83
CA THR A 121 2.84 15.20 3.48
C THR A 121 3.37 16.00 2.30
N PHE A 122 2.59 16.14 1.22
CA PHE A 122 3.00 16.94 0.07
C PHE A 122 3.15 18.42 0.42
N ALA A 123 2.27 18.97 1.27
CA ALA A 123 2.38 20.35 1.74
C ALA A 123 3.67 20.58 2.56
N GLU A 124 4.02 19.66 3.47
CA GLU A 124 5.25 19.76 4.27
C GLU A 124 6.51 19.65 3.41
N LEU A 125 6.50 18.79 2.40
CA LEU A 125 7.64 18.55 1.53
C LEU A 125 7.80 19.62 0.43
N ALA A 126 6.79 20.46 0.17
CA ALA A 126 6.86 21.52 -0.84
C ALA A 126 7.76 22.72 -0.45
N HIS A 127 8.27 22.74 0.79
CA HIS A 127 9.15 23.77 1.36
C HIS A 127 10.58 23.25 1.56
#